data_AF-A0A497L4B8-F1
#
_entry.id   AF-A0A497L4B8-F1
#
_cell.length_a   1.000
_cell.length_b   1.000
_cell.length_c   1.000
_cell.angle_alpha   90.00
_cell.angle_beta   90.00
_cell.angle_gamma   90.00
#
_symmetry.space_group_name_H-M   'P 1'
#
loop_
_entity.id
_entity.type
_entity.pdbx_description
1 polymer ?
#
loop_
_entity_poly.entity_id
_entity_poly.type
_entity_poly.pdbx_seq_one_letter_code
_entity_poly.pdbx_strand_id
1 'polypeptide(L)' 'MRKVVLTASGGGHTGYAVALAQRLVGKAEIFFLVPEGDTWTEAKVRGLGRVAWTKKARGPTDPLWKALPGLLMAGWQGLR' A
#
# COMPACT_ATOMS: atom_id res chain seq x y z
N MET A 1 6.52 8.40 -20.08
CA MET A 1 6.48 8.68 -18.63
C MET A 1 6.58 7.36 -17.87
N ARG A 2 7.30 7.31 -16.75
CA ARG A 2 7.44 6.08 -15.95
C ARG A 2 6.30 5.98 -14.94
N LYS A 3 5.81 4.77 -14.70
CA LYS A 3 4.81 4.46 -13.67
C LYS A 3 5.52 3.77 -12.51
N VAL A 4 5.25 4.22 -11.29
CA VAL A 4 5.87 3.68 -10.07
C VAL A 4 4.78 3.28 -9.11
N VAL A 5 4.88 2.05 -8.60
CA VAL A 5 4.00 1.54 -7.54
C VAL A 5 4.78 1.54 -6.23
N LEU A 6 4.22 2.15 -5.20
CA LEU A 6 4.77 2.21 -3.85
C LEU A 6 3.82 1.51 -2.89
N THR A 7 4.32 0.55 -2.12
CA THR A 7 3.56 -0.08 -1.05
C THR A 7 3.70 0.74 0.24
N ALA A 8 2.59 1.08 0.89
CA ALA A 8 2.58 1.82 2.14
C ALA A 8 1.64 1.15 3.15
N SER A 9 2.10 0.91 4.38
CA SER A 9 1.26 0.40 5.47
C SER A 9 1.86 0.72 6.84
N GLY A 10 1.07 1.36 7.70
CA GLY A 10 1.47 1.75 9.04
C GLY A 10 2.65 2.74 9.09
N GLY A 11 3.13 3.09 10.28
CA GLY A 11 4.04 4.22 10.51
C GLY A 11 5.26 4.31 9.58
N GLY A 12 6.30 3.51 9.84
CA GLY A 12 7.60 3.64 9.17
C GLY A 12 7.57 3.43 7.66
N HIS A 13 6.86 2.40 7.18
CA HIS A 13 6.76 2.10 5.74
C HIS A 13 6.05 3.22 4.98
N THR A 14 5.01 3.82 5.56
CA THR A 14 4.35 4.99 4.97
C THR A 14 5.27 6.19 4.91
N GLY A 15 6.12 6.42 5.92
CA GLY A 15 7.13 7.47 5.89
C GLY A 15 8.11 7.33 4.70
N TYR A 16 8.63 6.12 4.47
CA TYR A 16 9.48 5.85 3.31
C TYR A 16 8.74 6.05 1.98
N ALA A 17 7.50 5.58 1.88
CA ALA A 17 6.70 5.74 0.67
C ALA A 17 6.43 7.22 0.36
N VAL A 18 6.14 8.03 1.39
CA VAL A 18 5.95 9.48 1.26
C VAL A 18 7.24 10.17 0.80
N ALA A 19 8.39 9.86 1.43
CA ALA A 19 9.66 10.47 1.06
C ALA A 19 10.05 10.15 -0.41
N LEU A 20 9.87 8.89 -0.82
CA LEU A 20 10.09 8.47 -2.21
C LEU A 20 9.13 9.18 -3.18
N ALA A 21 7.85 9.24 -2.82
CA ALA A 21 6.84 9.89 -3.66
C ALA A 21 7.15 11.39 -3.83
N GLN A 22 7.46 12.11 -2.76
CA GLN A 22 7.85 13.52 -2.81
C GLN A 22 9.02 13.76 -3.76
N ARG A 23 10.00 12.85 -3.82
CA ARG A 23 11.14 12.93 -4.74
C ARG A 23 10.75 12.71 -6.21
N LEU A 24 9.67 11.96 -6.44
CA LEU A 24 9.18 11.51 -7.74
C LEU A 24 8.02 12.35 -8.29
N VAL A 25 7.40 13.22 -7.48
CA VAL A 25 6.34 14.15 -7.95
C VAL A 25 6.83 14.93 -9.16
N GLY A 26 6.02 14.96 -10.22
CA GLY A 26 6.36 15.60 -11.50
C GLY A 26 7.31 14.82 -12.40
N LYS A 27 7.85 13.68 -11.94
CA LYS A 27 8.80 12.83 -12.69
C LYS A 27 8.21 11.47 -13.10
N ALA A 28 7.24 10.99 -12.34
CA ALA A 28 6.58 9.72 -12.56
C ALA A 28 5.10 9.79 -12.18
N GLU A 29 4.29 8.93 -12.78
CA GLU A 29 2.93 8.64 -12.30
C GLU A 29 3.03 7.69 -11.12
N ILE A 30 2.52 8.10 -9.96
CA ILE A 30 2.68 7.37 -8.70
C ILE A 30 1.36 6.70 -8.32
N PHE A 31 1.43 5.41 -8.01
CA PHE A 31 0.36 4.62 -7.42
C PHE A 31 0.79 4.07 -6.07
N PHE A 32 -0.06 4.22 -5.06
CA PHE A 32 0.12 3.63 -3.75
C PHE A 32 -0.74 2.39 -3.60
N LEU A 33 -0.14 1.31 -3.12
CA LEU A 33 -0.85 0.14 -2.60
C LEU A 33 -0.93 0.26 -1.08
N VAL A 34 -2.16 0.42 -0.57
CA VAL A 34 -2.46 0.62 0.85
C VAL A 34 -3.39 -0.50 1.32
N PRO A 35 -3.20 -1.05 2.54
CA PRO A 35 -4.16 -2.01 3.06
C PRO A 35 -5.57 -1.44 3.19
N GLU A 36 -6.57 -2.26 2.89
CA GLU A 36 -7.96 -1.93 3.18
C GLU A 36 -8.14 -1.55 4.67
N GLY A 37 -8.77 -0.41 4.93
CA GLY A 37 -9.00 0.10 6.29
C GLY A 37 -7.83 0.89 6.92
N ASP A 38 -6.66 1.00 6.28
CA ASP A 38 -5.54 1.82 6.77
C ASP A 38 -5.73 3.31 6.41
N THR A 39 -6.71 3.95 7.07
CA THR A 39 -7.10 5.34 6.81
C THR A 39 -5.99 6.34 7.10
N TRP A 40 -5.13 6.05 8.09
CA TRP A 40 -3.99 6.89 8.42
C TRP A 40 -2.97 6.93 7.28
N THR A 41 -2.63 5.76 6.72
CA THR A 41 -1.70 5.68 5.59
C THR A 41 -2.31 6.33 4.35
N GLU A 42 -3.57 6.05 4.04
CA GLU A 42 -4.26 6.66 2.91
C GLU A 42 -4.22 8.19 2.98
N ALA A 43 -4.56 8.78 4.13
CA ALA A 43 -4.56 10.23 4.32
C ALA A 43 -3.17 10.86 4.07
N LYS A 44 -2.08 10.13 4.35
CA LYS A 44 -0.71 10.63 4.12
C LYS A 44 -0.30 10.58 2.65
N VAL A 45 -0.78 9.61 1.89
CA VAL A 45 -0.29 9.36 0.51
C VAL A 45 -1.23 9.87 -0.59
N ARG A 46 -2.52 10.07 -0.28
CA ARG A 46 -3.56 10.46 -1.26
C ARG A 46 -3.29 11.78 -1.98
N GLY A 47 -2.52 12.68 -1.38
CA GLY A 47 -2.10 13.95 -2.01
C GLY A 47 -0.90 13.84 -2.96
N LEU A 48 -0.21 12.69 -2.99
CA LEU A 48 1.05 12.49 -3.72
C LEU A 48 0.90 11.58 -4.95
N GLY A 49 -0.23 10.88 -5.08
CA GLY A 49 -0.47 9.91 -6.13
C GLY A 49 -1.82 9.22 -6.00
N ARG A 50 -2.12 8.32 -6.93
CA ARG A 50 -3.36 7.52 -6.89
C ARG A 50 -3.24 6.43 -5.83
N VAL A 51 -4.34 6.09 -5.19
CA VAL A 51 -4.37 5.02 -4.17
C VAL A 51 -5.19 3.85 -4.69
N ALA A 52 -4.64 2.65 -4.52
CA ALA A 52 -5.31 1.38 -4.70
C ALA A 52 -5.25 0.61 -3.37
N TRP A 53 -6.33 -0.07 -3.04
CA TRP A 53 -6.44 -0.83 -1.81
C TRP A 53 -6.18 -2.31 -2.05
N THR A 54 -5.56 -2.97 -1.08
CA THR A 54 -5.27 -4.41 -1.13
C THR A 54 -5.56 -5.06 0.21
N LYS A 55 -6.00 -6.32 0.22
CA LYS A 55 -6.14 -7.09 1.44
C LYS A 55 -4.79 -7.36 2.08
N LYS A 56 -4.73 -7.18 3.39
CA LYS A 56 -3.57 -7.58 4.19
C LYS A 56 -3.67 -9.07 4.49
N ALA A 57 -2.56 -9.80 4.32
CA ALA A 57 -2.52 -11.22 4.65
C ALA A 57 -2.76 -11.48 6.15
N ARG A 58 -2.26 -10.60 7.02
CA ARG A 58 -2.50 -10.62 8.46
C ARG A 58 -2.25 -9.25 9.09
N GLY A 59 -2.92 -8.95 10.19
CA GLY A 59 -2.54 -7.88 11.10
C GLY A 59 -1.31 -8.22 11.95
N PRO A 60 -0.75 -7.23 12.68
CA PRO A 60 0.34 -7.47 13.63
C PRO A 60 -0.07 -8.42 14.77
N THR A 61 -1.33 -8.34 15.20
CA THR A 61 -1.91 -9.13 16.31
C THR A 61 -2.63 -10.39 15.84
N ASP A 62 -2.74 -10.60 14.53
CA ASP A 62 -3.40 -11.79 14.00
C ASP A 62 -2.50 -13.03 14.14
N PRO A 63 -3.09 -14.20 14.48
CA PRO A 63 -2.38 -15.46 14.48
C PRO A 63 -1.75 -15.78 13.11
N LEU A 64 -0.58 -16.41 13.12
CA LEU A 64 0.15 -16.77 11.89
C LEU A 64 -0.67 -17.65 10.93
N TRP A 65 -1.55 -18.51 11.44
CA TRP A 65 -2.38 -19.37 10.59
C TRP A 65 -3.34 -18.59 9.69
N LYS A 66 -3.67 -17.33 10.01
CA LYS A 66 -4.47 -16.46 9.13
C LYS A 66 -3.67 -15.93 7.93
N ALA A 67 -2.33 -15.98 7.98
CA ALA A 67 -1.48 -15.42 6.94
C ALA A 67 -1.67 -16.11 5.59
N LEU A 68 -1.76 -17.45 5.59
CA LEU A 68 -1.89 -18.24 4.36
C LEU A 68 -3.21 -17.97 3.61
N PRO A 69 -4.40 -18.10 4.23
CA PRO A 69 -5.66 -17.78 3.55
C PRO A 69 -5.75 -16.29 3.19
N GLY A 70 -5.21 -15.40 4.03
CA GLY A 70 -5.17 -13.98 3.73
C GLY A 70 -4.30 -13.65 2.51
N LEU A 71 -3.14 -14.30 2.38
CA LEU A 71 -2.25 -14.12 1.22
C LEU A 71 -2.90 -14.65 -0.07
N LEU A 72 -3.58 -15.80 -0.01
CA LEU A 72 -4.33 -16.34 -1.16
C LEU A 72 -5.43 -15.36 -1.61
N MET A 73 -6.18 -14.79 -0.67
CA MET A 73 -7.21 -13.80 -0.96
C MET A 73 -6.63 -12.51 -1.55
N ALA A 74 -5.50 -12.01 -1.02
CA ALA A 74 -4.81 -10.84 -1.57
C ALA A 74 -4.27 -11.12 -2.98
N GLY A 75 -3.75 -12.33 -3.23
CA GLY A 75 -3.30 -12.76 -4.55
C GLY A 75 -4.45 -12.82 -5.55
N TRP A 76 -5.59 -13.41 -5.16
CA TRP A 76 -6.79 -13.42 -6.00
C TRP A 76 -7.30 -12.01 -6.32
N GLN A 77 -7.31 -11.11 -5.32
CA GLN A 77 -7.68 -9.71 -5.54
C GLN A 77 -6.75 -9.00 -6.53
N GLY A 78 -5.45 -9.31 -6.53
CA GLY A 78 -4.50 -8.72 -7.47
C GLY A 78 -4.62 -9.22 -8.91
N LEU A 79 -5.23 -10.40 -9.12
CA LEU A 79 -5.44 -11.00 -10.45
C LEU A 79 -6.73 -10.52 -11.13
N ARG A 80 -7.64 -9.89 -10.38
CA ARG A 80 -8.94 -9.42 -10.85
C ARG A 80 -8.91 -7.92 -11.13
#